data_AF-A0A7V8Y2X9-F1
#
_entry.id   AF-A0A7V8Y2X9-F1
#
_cell.length_a   1.000
_cell.length_b   1.000
_cell.length_c   1.000
_cell.angle_alpha   90.00
_cell.angle_beta   90.00
_cell.angle_gamma   90.00
#
_symmetry.space_group_name_H-M   'P 1'
#
loop_
_entity.id
_entity.type
_entity.pdbx_description
1 polymer ?
#
loop_
_entity_poly.entity_id
_entity_poly.type
_entity_poly.pdbx_seq_one_letter_code
_entity_poly.pdbx_strand_id
1 'polypeptide(L)'
;MWRALEPYHAVTYFAPESKEATDELGCKGYWMSYFGLRAAPLGPVRPEIVTALFYNFHPAHVARAVPDVWAKAPPERFVETRLTSVDAALRRLIGAAVDGTEVAQAAE
;
A
#
# COMPACT_ATOMS: atom_id res chain seq x y z
N MET A 1 -18.33 6.75 7.26
CA MET A 1 -17.37 6.43 6.19
C MET A 1 -16.06 5.86 6.72
N TRP A 2 -15.30 6.57 7.56
CA TRP A 2 -14.00 6.08 8.09
C TRP A 2 -14.05 4.66 8.68
N ARG A 3 -14.96 4.37 9.62
CA ARG A 3 -15.08 3.04 10.24
C ARG A 3 -15.28 1.88 9.26
N ALA A 4 -15.90 2.16 8.10
CA ALA A 4 -16.18 1.14 7.10
C ALA A 4 -14.99 0.93 6.14
N LEU A 5 -14.27 1.99 5.81
CA LEU A 5 -13.17 1.94 4.82
C LEU A 5 -11.79 1.73 5.45
N GLU A 6 -11.60 2.16 6.70
CA GLU A 6 -10.32 2.01 7.39
C GLU A 6 -9.83 0.55 7.46
N PRO A 7 -10.68 -0.46 7.74
CA PRO A 7 -10.23 -1.85 7.76
C PRO A 7 -9.63 -2.31 6.42
N TYR A 8 -10.20 -1.88 5.30
CA TYR A 8 -9.68 -2.19 3.96
C TYR A 8 -8.41 -1.39 3.64
N HIS A 9 -8.37 -0.13 4.05
CA HIS A 9 -7.19 0.71 3.87
C HIS A 9 -5.98 0.17 4.65
N ALA A 10 -6.20 -0.25 5.89
CA ALA A 10 -5.18 -0.78 6.80
C ALA A 10 -4.46 -2.03 6.25
N VAL A 11 -5.16 -2.86 5.47
CA VAL A 11 -4.57 -4.05 4.80
C VAL A 11 -3.37 -3.66 3.93
N THR A 12 -3.40 -2.48 3.31
CA THR A 12 -2.28 -1.99 2.47
C THR A 12 -0.98 -1.86 3.28
N TYR A 13 -1.04 -1.71 4.60
CA TYR A 13 0.13 -1.40 5.44
C TYR A 13 0.53 -2.50 6.40
N PHE A 14 -0.47 -3.20 6.95
CA PHE A 14 -0.29 -4.06 8.11
C PHE A 14 -0.48 -5.54 7.81
N ALA A 15 -1.07 -5.88 6.66
CA ALA A 15 -1.19 -7.27 6.25
C ALA A 15 0.20 -7.84 5.90
N PRO A 16 0.52 -9.08 6.33
CA PRO A 16 1.80 -9.72 6.01
C PRO A 16 2.03 -9.79 4.48
N GLU A 17 0.97 -10.02 3.70
CA GLU A 17 1.02 -10.09 2.24
C GLU A 17 1.58 -8.79 1.62
N SER A 18 1.19 -7.63 2.15
CA SER A 18 1.68 -6.33 1.67
C SER A 18 3.17 -6.15 1.96
N LYS A 19 3.62 -6.62 3.13
CA LYS A 19 5.04 -6.57 3.49
C LYS A 19 5.87 -7.52 2.62
N GLU A 20 5.44 -8.78 2.51
CA GLU A 20 6.07 -9.83 1.70
C GLU A 20 6.19 -9.41 0.24
N ALA A 21 5.11 -8.90 -0.36
CA ALA A 21 5.12 -8.48 -1.76
C ALA A 21 6.06 -7.28 -2.01
N THR A 22 6.22 -6.37 -1.04
CA THR A 22 7.23 -5.31 -1.16
C THR A 22 8.66 -5.79 -0.91
N ASP A 23 8.86 -6.83 -0.09
CA ASP A 23 10.18 -7.44 0.09
C ASP A 23 10.66 -8.08 -1.22
N GLU A 24 9.75 -8.66 -2.01
CA GLU A 24 10.03 -9.17 -3.37
C GLU A 24 10.46 -8.08 -4.35
N LEU A 25 9.99 -6.83 -4.17
CA LEU A 25 10.50 -5.66 -4.90
C LEU A 25 11.88 -5.19 -4.40
N GLY A 26 12.41 -5.78 -3.32
CA GLY A 26 13.67 -5.39 -2.70
C GLY A 26 13.53 -4.25 -1.69
N CYS A 27 12.31 -3.94 -1.23
CA CYS A 27 12.13 -3.04 -0.09
C CYS A 27 12.70 -3.65 1.19
N LYS A 28 13.08 -2.77 2.13
CA LYS A 28 13.63 -3.19 3.43
C LYS A 28 12.90 -2.50 4.56
N GLY A 29 12.52 -3.29 5.56
CA GLY A 29 11.85 -2.80 6.75
C GLY A 29 10.45 -2.25 6.48
N TYR A 30 9.84 -1.72 7.53
CA TYR A 30 8.44 -1.29 7.49
C TYR A 30 8.22 -0.03 6.64
N TRP A 31 9.09 0.98 6.78
CA TRP A 31 8.86 2.29 6.17
C TRP A 31 8.93 2.31 4.65
N MET A 32 9.79 1.48 4.03
CA MET A 32 9.84 1.37 2.57
C MET A 32 8.54 0.76 2.04
N SER A 33 8.04 -0.30 2.68
CA SER A 33 6.75 -0.92 2.33
C SER A 33 5.60 0.08 2.50
N TYR A 34 5.53 0.72 3.67
CA TYR A 34 4.47 1.69 3.99
C TYR A 34 4.40 2.84 3.00
N PHE A 35 5.51 3.57 2.80
CA PHE A 35 5.52 4.72 1.91
C PHE A 35 5.43 4.31 0.44
N GLY A 36 6.02 3.18 0.03
CA GLY A 36 5.90 2.66 -1.32
C GLY A 36 4.45 2.40 -1.71
N LEU A 37 3.73 1.58 -0.92
CA LEU A 37 2.34 1.25 -1.24
C LEU A 37 1.39 2.44 -1.07
N ARG A 38 1.64 3.31 -0.09
CA ARG A 38 0.79 4.49 0.17
C ARG A 38 0.98 5.59 -0.88
N ALA A 39 2.23 5.89 -1.26
CA ALA A 39 2.55 7.02 -2.13
C ALA A 39 2.51 6.66 -3.62
N ALA A 40 2.56 5.37 -3.99
CA ALA A 40 2.58 4.93 -5.38
C ALA A 40 1.50 5.55 -6.30
N PRO A 41 0.22 5.72 -5.86
CA PRO A 41 -0.79 6.36 -6.71
C PRO A 41 -0.51 7.83 -7.06
N LEU A 42 0.41 8.49 -6.36
CA LEU A 42 0.83 9.87 -6.65
C LEU A 42 1.81 9.93 -7.83
N GLY A 43 2.35 8.79 -8.29
CA GLY A 43 3.44 8.73 -9.26
C GLY A 43 4.82 8.96 -8.63
N PRO A 44 5.86 9.23 -9.43
CA PRO A 44 7.25 9.30 -8.97
C PRO A 44 7.56 10.65 -8.30
N VAL A 45 6.76 11.02 -7.31
CA VAL A 45 6.89 12.29 -6.61
C VAL A 45 8.08 12.28 -5.65
N ARG A 46 8.67 13.46 -5.48
CA ARG A 46 9.77 13.69 -4.56
C ARG A 46 9.33 13.55 -3.09
N PRO A 47 10.23 13.21 -2.15
CA PRO A 47 9.89 13.05 -0.74
C PRO A 47 9.21 14.28 -0.12
N GLU A 48 9.50 15.50 -0.58
CA GLU A 48 8.90 16.72 -0.04
C GLU A 48 7.38 16.77 -0.31
N ILE A 49 6.91 16.28 -1.46
CA ILE A 49 5.48 16.17 -1.77
C ILE A 49 4.82 15.12 -0.87
N VAL A 50 5.50 13.98 -0.64
CA VAL A 50 5.01 12.94 0.26
C VAL A 50 4.93 13.46 1.70
N THR A 51 5.92 14.22 2.17
CA THR A 51 5.89 14.85 3.50
C THR A 51 4.72 15.83 3.63
N ALA A 52 4.48 16.68 2.62
CA ALA A 52 3.38 17.63 2.65
C ALA A 52 2.00 16.94 2.71
N LEU A 53 1.80 15.89 1.89
CA LEU A 53 0.54 15.14 1.88
C LEU A 53 0.37 14.24 3.11
N PHE A 54 1.47 13.72 3.64
CA PHE A 54 1.46 12.84 4.82
C PHE A 54 1.97 13.59 6.06
N TYR A 55 1.47 14.81 6.27
CA TYR A 55 1.94 15.78 7.28
C TYR A 55 2.01 15.27 8.73
N ASN A 56 1.37 14.13 9.03
CA ASN A 56 1.41 13.48 10.34
C ASN A 56 2.70 12.69 10.60
N PHE A 57 3.55 12.45 9.58
CA PHE A 57 4.84 11.76 9.76
C PHE A 57 5.98 12.75 9.95
N HIS A 58 6.94 12.35 10.79
CA HIS A 58 8.20 13.09 10.90
C HIS A 58 8.94 13.09 9.54
N PRO A 59 9.35 14.25 9.00
CA PRO A 59 9.94 14.36 7.65
C PRO A 59 11.13 13.42 7.41
N ALA A 60 11.94 13.15 8.45
CA ALA A 60 13.09 12.26 8.34
C ALA A 60 12.71 10.81 7.94
N HIS A 61 11.55 10.29 8.33
CA HIS A 61 11.11 8.96 7.92
C HIS A 61 10.82 8.92 6.41
N VAL A 62 10.16 9.96 5.90
CA VAL A 62 9.81 10.10 4.48
C VAL A 62 11.08 10.28 3.64
N ALA A 63 11.95 11.23 4.03
CA ALA A 63 13.19 11.53 3.34
C ALA A 63 14.14 10.32 3.27
N ARG A 64 14.12 9.45 4.29
CA ARG A 64 14.92 8.22 4.30
C ARG A 64 14.37 7.13 3.39
N ALA A 65 13.05 6.97 3.31
CA ALA A 65 12.42 5.80 2.68
C ALA A 65 12.02 6.03 1.22
N VAL A 66 11.40 7.18 0.90
CA VAL A 66 10.81 7.42 -0.43
C VAL A 66 11.83 7.37 -1.57
N PRO A 67 13.03 7.97 -1.46
CA PRO A 67 14.03 7.85 -2.52
C PRO A 67 14.44 6.40 -2.79
N ASP A 68 14.63 5.59 -1.73
CA ASP A 68 15.02 4.19 -1.85
C ASP A 68 13.90 3.35 -2.49
N VAL A 69 12.64 3.62 -2.17
CA VAL A 69 11.47 2.95 -2.77
C VAL A 69 11.49 3.12 -4.29
N TRP A 70 11.63 4.36 -4.78
CA TRP A 70 11.66 4.63 -6.22
C TRP A 70 12.92 4.10 -6.91
N ALA A 71 14.01 3.91 -6.17
CA ALA A 71 15.19 3.20 -6.67
C ALA A 71 14.99 1.67 -6.76
N LYS A 72 13.98 1.10 -6.09
CA LYS A 72 13.66 -0.34 -6.17
C LYS A 72 12.75 -0.67 -7.34
N ALA A 73 11.69 0.09 -7.53
CA ALA A 73 10.74 -0.13 -8.60
C ALA A 73 10.00 1.18 -8.94
N PRO A 74 9.48 1.32 -10.16
CA PRO A 74 8.66 2.47 -10.52
C PRO A 74 7.31 2.43 -9.78
N PRO A 75 6.63 3.58 -9.58
CA PRO A 75 5.36 3.66 -8.84
C PRO A 75 4.27 2.74 -9.37
N GLU A 76 4.20 2.54 -10.69
CA GLU A 76 3.23 1.66 -11.34
C GLU A 76 3.37 0.22 -10.81
N ARG A 77 4.60 -0.25 -10.61
CA ARG A 77 4.86 -1.57 -10.05
C ARG A 77 4.42 -1.66 -8.60
N PHE A 78 4.57 -0.60 -7.81
CA PHE A 78 4.04 -0.55 -6.44
C PHE A 78 2.51 -0.49 -6.41
N VAL A 79 1.85 0.14 -7.38
CA VAL A 79 0.38 0.10 -7.50
C VAL A 79 -0.08 -1.33 -7.80
N GLU A 80 0.57 -2.03 -8.74
CA GLU A 80 0.29 -3.44 -9.01
C GLU A 80 0.48 -4.31 -7.76
N THR A 81 1.63 -4.18 -7.10
CA THR A 81 1.95 -4.89 -5.85
C THR A 81 0.92 -4.62 -4.76
N ARG A 82 0.46 -3.37 -4.63
CA ARG A 82 -0.61 -3.02 -3.69
C ARG A 82 -1.90 -3.75 -4.01
N LEU A 83 -2.31 -3.80 -5.27
CA LEU A 83 -3.57 -4.43 -5.65
C LEU A 83 -3.52 -5.94 -5.44
N THR A 84 -2.41 -6.59 -5.84
CA THR A 84 -2.27 -8.05 -5.68
C THR A 84 -2.14 -8.47 -4.22
N SER A 85 -1.39 -7.72 -3.39
CA SER A 85 -1.23 -8.05 -1.98
C SER A 85 -2.50 -7.82 -1.17
N VAL A 86 -3.25 -6.76 -1.50
CA VAL A 86 -4.55 -6.49 -0.87
C VAL A 86 -5.59 -7.53 -1.27
N ASP A 87 -5.65 -7.95 -2.55
CA ASP A 87 -6.54 -9.04 -2.98
C ASP A 87 -6.23 -10.34 -2.20
N ALA A 88 -4.95 -10.74 -2.15
CA ALA A 88 -4.54 -11.93 -1.41
C ALA A 88 -4.92 -11.87 0.08
N ALA A 89 -4.65 -10.74 0.73
CA ALA A 89 -4.99 -10.53 2.14
C ALA A 89 -6.51 -10.53 2.38
N LEU A 90 -7.29 -9.87 1.54
CA LEU A 90 -8.75 -9.83 1.68
C LEU A 90 -9.38 -11.20 1.42
N ARG A 91 -8.89 -11.97 0.44
CA ARG A 91 -9.35 -13.36 0.22
C ARG A 91 -9.09 -14.25 1.43
N ARG A 92 -7.94 -14.10 2.10
CA ARG A 92 -7.65 -14.82 3.35
C ARG A 92 -8.56 -14.38 4.51
N LEU A 93 -8.80 -13.08 4.65
CA LEU A 93 -9.56 -12.51 5.78
C LEU A 93 -11.07 -12.72 5.65
N ILE A 94 -11.61 -12.58 4.43
CA ILE A 94 -13.06 -12.64 4.14
C ILE A 94 -13.48 -14.06 3.72
N GLY A 95 -12.56 -14.85 3.16
CA GLY A 95 -12.84 -16.21 2.71
C GLY A 95 -13.80 -16.23 1.51
N ALA A 96 -14.62 -17.28 1.42
CA ALA A 96 -15.53 -17.52 0.29
C ALA A 96 -16.55 -16.38 0.05
N ALA A 97 -16.80 -15.53 1.05
CA ALA A 97 -17.70 -14.38 0.88
C ALA A 97 -17.16 -13.33 -0.11
N VAL A 98 -15.87 -13.37 -0.46
CA VAL A 98 -15.27 -12.48 -1.48
C VAL A 98 -15.89 -12.68 -2.87
N ASP A 99 -16.35 -13.89 -3.17
CA ASP A 99 -16.98 -14.24 -4.45
C ASP A 99 -18.54 -14.17 -4.35
N GLY A 100 -19.06 -13.56 -3.28
CA GLY A 100 -20.48 -13.37 -3.04
C GLY A 100 -21.11 -12.34 -3.99
N THR A 101 -22.41 -12.50 -4.24
CA THR A 101 -23.18 -11.63 -5.14
C THR A 101 -23.16 -10.16 -4.72
N GLU A 102 -23.17 -9.90 -3.42
CA GLU A 102 -23.15 -8.55 -2.85
C GLU A 102 -21.81 -7.85 -3.09
N VAL A 103 -20.71 -8.60 -3.06
CA VAL A 103 -19.37 -8.08 -3.34
C VAL A 103 -19.22 -7.80 -4.83
N ALA A 104 -19.72 -8.71 -5.69
CA ALA A 104 -19.74 -8.52 -7.14
C ALA A 104 -20.54 -7.27 -7.52
N GLN A 105 -21.74 -7.10 -6.96
CA GLN A 105 -22.58 -5.92 -7.22
C GLN A 105 -21.92 -4.62 -6.72
N ALA A 106 -21.19 -4.64 -5.62
CA ALA A 106 -20.50 -3.46 -5.10
C ALA A 106 -19.28 -3.04 -5.95
N ALA A 107 -18.80 -3.90 -6.86
CA ALA A 107 -17.66 -3.64 -7.73
C ALA A 107 -18.05 -3.08 -9.11
N GLU A 108 -19.34 -3.05 -9.45
CA GLU A 108 -19.91 -2.41 -10.66
C GLU A 108 -20.11 -0.91 -10.46
#